data_AF-A0A2H6AYM9-F1
#
_entry.id   AF-A0A2H6AYM9-F1
#
_cell.length_a   1.000
_cell.length_b   1.000
_cell.length_c   1.000
_cell.angle_alpha   90.00
_cell.angle_beta   90.00
_cell.angle_gamma   90.00
#
_symmetry.space_group_name_H-M   'P 1'
#
loop_
_entity.id
_entity.type
_entity.pdbx_description
1 polymer ?
#
loop_
_entity_poly.entity_id
_entity_poly.type
_entity_poly.pdbx_seq_one_letter_code
_entity_poly.pdbx_strand_id
1 'polypeptide(L)'
;MQDGTAPDQAADLLARFGLECTGPRQDAQDGFVVRGRTWPLRELLRRCGGRWRPEARAWELPAPGLAALAQELERLRPGLAEAPAPSFDRAPARPHYHGHRERLRTRFLEVSPAALADYELLELLLFFSVHRRDTKPIAKDMIERFGGLGGVLAADPERYRECFGLDPDRLPPEDERRAVREDDLRFTRVLLKAIYELLQRVLREQLRERPVIGSWTALLDYLEVAMAYEPTEHFRILFLDRKNVLIKDEVQSRGTVDHTPLYPREVVKRALELGASAIIMVHNHPSGDPTPSRADIEMTRQVVEALAAVGITVHDHVVVGRKRQASFRSLGLL
;
A
#
# COMPACT_ATOMS: atom_id res chain seq x y z
N MET A 1 -34.31 -39.74 17.14
CA MET A 1 -33.14 -38.93 16.73
C MET A 1 -32.40 -39.78 15.71
N GLN A 2 -32.53 -39.45 14.42
CA GLN A 2 -31.82 -40.15 13.35
C GLN A 2 -30.44 -39.51 13.22
N ASP A 3 -29.38 -40.32 13.39
CA ASP A 3 -28.01 -39.93 13.07
C ASP A 3 -27.94 -39.55 11.58
N GLY A 4 -27.63 -38.29 11.31
CA GLY A 4 -27.33 -37.82 9.95
C GLY A 4 -26.15 -38.61 9.39
N THR A 5 -26.31 -39.12 8.17
CA THR A 5 -25.28 -39.95 7.55
C THR A 5 -23.99 -39.14 7.34
N ALA A 6 -22.81 -39.79 7.41
CA ALA A 6 -21.50 -39.15 7.21
C ALA A 6 -21.37 -38.22 5.96
N PRO A 7 -22.09 -38.45 4.84
CA PRO A 7 -22.12 -37.52 3.69
C PRO A 7 -22.76 -36.16 3.98
N ASP A 8 -23.78 -36.09 4.83
CA ASP A 8 -24.51 -34.84 5.13
C ASP A 8 -23.66 -33.90 5.99
N GLN A 9 -22.92 -34.47 6.94
CA GLN A 9 -21.97 -33.72 7.77
C GLN A 9 -20.79 -33.16 6.94
N ALA A 10 -20.33 -33.91 5.94
CA ALA A 10 -19.29 -33.45 5.01
C ALA A 10 -19.78 -32.29 4.13
N ALA A 11 -21.03 -32.35 3.65
CA ALA A 11 -21.64 -31.31 2.84
C ALA A 11 -21.76 -29.97 3.60
N ASP A 12 -22.19 -30.01 4.86
CA ASP A 12 -22.29 -28.82 5.71
C ASP A 12 -20.91 -28.18 5.98
N LEU A 13 -19.87 -29.00 6.17
CA LEU A 13 -18.51 -28.51 6.33
C LEU A 13 -17.97 -27.87 5.05
N LEU A 14 -18.20 -28.52 3.90
CA LEU A 14 -17.81 -28.02 2.58
C LEU A 14 -18.47 -26.67 2.27
N ALA A 15 -19.75 -26.50 2.61
CA ALA A 15 -20.51 -25.27 2.41
C ALA A 15 -19.85 -24.07 3.12
N ARG A 16 -19.26 -24.26 4.30
CA ARG A 16 -18.55 -23.20 5.06
C ARG A 16 -17.31 -22.67 4.33
N PHE A 17 -16.71 -23.48 3.46
CA PHE A 17 -15.60 -23.08 2.59
C PHE A 17 -16.07 -22.61 1.21
N GLY A 18 -17.39 -22.42 1.02
CA GLY A 18 -18.00 -22.03 -0.24
C GLY A 18 -17.96 -23.14 -1.29
N LEU A 19 -17.92 -24.41 -0.85
CA LEU A 19 -17.98 -25.58 -1.72
C LEU A 19 -19.37 -26.22 -1.67
N GLU A 20 -19.89 -26.57 -2.83
CA GLU A 20 -21.14 -27.32 -2.96
C GLU A 20 -20.81 -28.76 -3.31
N CYS A 21 -21.42 -29.72 -2.61
CA CYS A 21 -21.25 -31.15 -2.87
C CYS A 21 -22.60 -31.79 -3.18
N THR A 22 -22.71 -32.47 -4.32
CA THR A 22 -23.89 -33.25 -4.69
C THR A 22 -23.55 -34.74 -4.67
N GLY A 23 -24.50 -35.56 -4.20
CA GLY A 23 -24.38 -37.02 -4.04
C GLY A 23 -24.04 -37.79 -5.33
N PRO A 24 -23.79 -39.10 -5.23
CA PRO A 24 -23.27 -39.89 -6.34
C PRO A 24 -24.24 -39.91 -7.53
N ARG A 25 -23.69 -39.74 -8.74
CA ARG A 25 -24.45 -39.88 -10.00
C ARG A 25 -24.91 -41.33 -10.13
N GLN A 26 -26.20 -41.54 -10.43
CA GLN A 26 -26.80 -42.88 -10.58
C GLN A 26 -26.20 -43.73 -11.72
N ASP A 27 -25.47 -43.12 -12.66
CA ASP A 27 -25.01 -43.78 -13.89
C ASP A 27 -23.51 -44.15 -13.90
N ALA A 28 -22.76 -43.87 -12.83
CA ALA A 28 -21.35 -44.23 -12.76
C ALA A 28 -20.96 -44.55 -11.32
N GLN A 29 -20.33 -45.71 -11.13
CA GLN A 29 -19.72 -46.10 -9.87
C GLN A 29 -18.82 -44.98 -9.32
N ASP A 30 -19.16 -44.52 -8.10
CA ASP A 30 -18.32 -43.89 -7.08
C ASP A 30 -17.71 -42.49 -7.31
N GLY A 31 -18.55 -41.47 -7.59
CA GLY A 31 -18.09 -40.07 -7.63
C GLY A 31 -19.07 -39.04 -7.06
N PHE A 32 -18.62 -38.25 -6.08
CA PHE A 32 -19.26 -37.02 -5.61
C PHE A 32 -18.80 -35.83 -6.44
N VAL A 33 -19.71 -34.91 -6.74
CA VAL A 33 -19.40 -33.72 -7.54
C VAL A 33 -19.26 -32.52 -6.61
N VAL A 34 -18.08 -31.88 -6.64
CA VAL A 34 -17.76 -30.69 -5.84
C VAL A 34 -17.60 -29.46 -6.73
N ARG A 35 -18.34 -28.39 -6.40
CA ARG A 35 -18.46 -27.12 -7.13
C ARG A 35 -18.29 -25.92 -6.19
N GLY A 36 -18.40 -24.71 -6.73
CA GLY A 36 -18.26 -23.46 -5.97
C GLY A 36 -16.83 -22.92 -5.97
N ARG A 37 -16.36 -22.41 -4.83
CA ARG A 37 -15.04 -21.78 -4.64
C ARG A 37 -13.90 -22.82 -4.58
N THR A 38 -13.81 -23.66 -5.61
CA THR A 38 -12.87 -24.80 -5.68
C THR A 38 -11.43 -24.39 -5.99
N TRP A 39 -11.21 -23.19 -6.57
CA TRP A 39 -9.88 -22.75 -7.01
C TRP A 39 -8.83 -22.69 -5.88
N PRO A 40 -9.13 -22.10 -4.68
CA PRO A 40 -8.16 -22.03 -3.59
C PRO A 40 -7.80 -23.41 -3.04
N LEU A 41 -8.70 -24.38 -3.19
CA LEU A 41 -8.59 -25.74 -2.66
C LEU A 41 -8.19 -26.76 -3.73
N ARG A 42 -7.86 -26.34 -4.96
CA ARG A 42 -7.64 -27.26 -6.10
C ARG A 42 -6.53 -28.29 -5.86
N GLU A 43 -5.47 -27.94 -5.14
CA GLU A 43 -4.38 -28.89 -4.85
C GLU A 43 -4.80 -29.89 -3.77
N LEU A 44 -5.62 -29.45 -2.80
CA LEU A 44 -6.23 -30.34 -1.81
C LEU A 44 -7.22 -31.29 -2.49
N LEU A 45 -8.07 -30.78 -3.37
CA LEU A 45 -9.01 -31.58 -4.17
C LEU A 45 -8.28 -32.66 -5.00
N ARG A 46 -7.15 -32.32 -5.64
CA ARG A 46 -6.30 -33.30 -6.35
C ARG A 46 -5.69 -34.34 -5.40
N ARG A 47 -5.16 -33.92 -4.25
CA ARG A 47 -4.60 -34.81 -3.23
C ARG A 47 -5.64 -35.82 -2.73
N CYS A 48 -6.89 -35.38 -2.58
CA CYS A 48 -8.02 -36.23 -2.22
C CYS A 48 -8.56 -37.09 -3.38
N GLY A 49 -7.79 -37.28 -4.46
CA GLY A 49 -8.19 -38.11 -5.59
C GLY A 49 -9.19 -37.46 -6.55
N GLY A 50 -9.42 -36.15 -6.42
CA GLY A 50 -10.34 -35.41 -7.27
C GLY A 50 -9.85 -35.25 -8.71
N ARG A 51 -10.76 -35.45 -9.66
CA ARG A 51 -10.52 -35.20 -11.09
C ARG A 51 -11.35 -34.01 -11.56
N TRP A 52 -10.68 -33.05 -12.20
CA TRP A 52 -11.39 -31.92 -12.83
C TRP A 52 -12.11 -32.40 -14.09
N ARG A 53 -13.39 -32.03 -14.22
CA ARG A 53 -14.23 -32.27 -15.40
C ARG A 53 -14.53 -30.93 -16.08
N PRO A 54 -13.83 -30.57 -17.16
CA PRO A 54 -14.03 -29.30 -17.86
C PRO A 54 -15.49 -29.07 -18.29
N GLU A 55 -16.16 -30.12 -18.76
CA GLU A 55 -17.52 -30.08 -19.32
C GLU A 55 -18.57 -29.79 -18.25
N ALA A 56 -18.33 -30.29 -17.03
CA ALA A 56 -19.23 -30.10 -15.88
C ALA A 56 -18.80 -28.93 -14.96
N ARG A 57 -17.68 -28.28 -15.29
CA ARG A 57 -16.98 -27.27 -14.48
C ARG A 57 -16.91 -27.63 -12.99
N ALA A 58 -16.57 -28.89 -12.71
CA ALA A 58 -16.63 -29.45 -11.38
C ALA A 58 -15.50 -30.46 -11.10
N TRP A 59 -15.25 -30.71 -9.82
CA TRP A 59 -14.39 -31.79 -9.36
C TRP A 59 -15.23 -33.02 -9.10
N GLU A 60 -14.75 -34.18 -9.52
CA GLU A 60 -15.31 -35.47 -9.17
C GLU A 60 -14.39 -36.15 -8.17
N LEU A 61 -14.89 -36.46 -6.97
CA LEU A 61 -14.15 -37.13 -5.91
C LEU A 61 -14.77 -38.48 -5.57
N PRO A 62 -13.97 -39.53 -5.40
CA PRO A 62 -14.50 -40.78 -4.86
C PRO A 62 -14.89 -40.61 -3.39
N ALA A 63 -15.75 -41.49 -2.85
CA ALA A 63 -16.21 -41.41 -1.46
C ALA A 63 -15.07 -41.29 -0.42
N PRO A 64 -13.97 -42.06 -0.51
CA PRO A 64 -12.82 -41.88 0.41
C PRO A 64 -12.14 -40.53 0.24
N GLY A 65 -12.13 -39.99 -0.98
CA GLY A 65 -11.60 -38.67 -1.30
C GLY A 65 -12.41 -37.55 -0.67
N LEU A 66 -13.74 -37.65 -0.71
CA LEU A 66 -14.62 -36.69 -0.04
C LEU A 66 -14.42 -36.69 1.48
N ALA A 67 -14.29 -37.87 2.09
CA ALA A 67 -14.02 -38.00 3.52
C ALA A 67 -12.65 -37.40 3.91
N ALA A 68 -11.61 -37.66 3.12
CA ALA A 68 -10.28 -37.06 3.33
C ALA A 68 -10.30 -35.53 3.17
N LEU A 69 -11.06 -35.02 2.19
CA LEU A 69 -11.24 -33.59 1.99
C LEU A 69 -11.92 -32.93 3.20
N ALA A 70 -12.97 -33.54 3.73
CA ALA A 70 -13.65 -33.05 4.93
C ALA A 70 -12.70 -33.01 6.14
N GLN A 71 -11.93 -34.07 6.37
CA GLN A 71 -10.98 -34.13 7.48
C GLN A 71 -9.88 -33.05 7.39
N GLU A 72 -9.33 -32.80 6.20
CA GLU A 72 -8.31 -31.76 5.99
C GLU A 72 -8.91 -30.36 6.13
N LEU A 73 -10.14 -30.13 5.68
CA LEU A 73 -10.84 -28.85 5.88
C LEU A 73 -11.18 -28.60 7.35
N GLU A 74 -11.48 -29.65 8.11
CA GLU A 74 -11.71 -29.55 9.55
C GLU A 74 -10.42 -29.22 10.33
N ARG A 75 -9.26 -29.73 9.88
CA ARG A 75 -7.94 -29.33 10.39
C ARG A 75 -7.57 -27.89 10.08
N LEU A 76 -8.09 -27.33 9.00
CA LEU A 76 -7.93 -25.92 8.63
C LEU A 76 -8.84 -24.97 9.43
N ARG A 77 -9.56 -25.46 10.44
CA ARG A 77 -10.22 -24.58 11.42
C ARG A 77 -9.17 -23.63 12.01
N PRO A 78 -9.44 -22.32 12.07
CA PRO A 78 -8.53 -21.39 12.72
C PRO A 78 -8.57 -21.64 14.23
N GLY A 79 -7.62 -22.44 14.72
CA GLY A 79 -7.13 -22.37 16.08
C GLY A 79 -5.96 -21.40 16.11
N LEU A 80 -6.05 -20.36 16.94
CA LEU A 80 -4.92 -19.50 17.30
C LEU A 80 -3.79 -20.35 17.92
N ALA A 81 -2.83 -20.84 17.13
CA ALA A 81 -1.47 -21.15 17.56
C ALA A 81 -0.59 -21.55 16.38
N GLU A 82 0.64 -21.05 16.40
CA GLU A 82 1.74 -21.22 15.45
C GLU A 82 2.22 -22.68 15.35
N ALA A 83 2.39 -23.18 14.11
CA ALA A 83 3.45 -24.13 13.75
C ALA A 83 3.59 -24.22 12.21
N PRO A 84 4.81 -24.26 11.64
CA PRO A 84 5.02 -24.39 10.21
C PRO A 84 4.81 -25.84 9.76
N ALA A 85 4.16 -26.04 8.61
CA ALA A 85 3.99 -27.35 8.00
C ALA A 85 5.33 -27.87 7.40
N PRO A 86 5.61 -29.19 7.46
CA PRO A 86 6.84 -29.74 6.92
C PRO A 86 6.83 -29.73 5.39
N SER A 87 7.91 -29.24 4.80
CA SER A 87 8.20 -29.27 3.36
C SER A 87 8.95 -30.55 2.99
N PHE A 88 8.49 -31.26 1.96
CA PHE A 88 9.36 -32.18 1.20
C PHE A 88 9.00 -32.17 -0.31
N ASP A 89 10.07 -31.93 -1.09
CA ASP A 89 10.32 -31.96 -2.55
C ASP A 89 9.63 -33.07 -3.37
N ARG A 90 9.47 -33.05 -4.71
CA ARG A 90 10.13 -32.37 -5.84
C ARG A 90 9.16 -32.45 -7.05
N ALA A 91 8.94 -31.35 -7.78
CA ALA A 91 8.23 -31.32 -9.06
C ALA A 91 9.17 -30.74 -10.14
N PRO A 92 9.03 -31.10 -11.44
CA PRO A 92 10.04 -30.81 -12.47
C PRO A 92 10.26 -29.31 -12.61
N ALA A 93 11.48 -28.93 -13.03
CA ALA A 93 11.97 -27.56 -13.10
C ALA A 93 10.95 -26.62 -13.76
N ARG A 94 10.19 -25.95 -12.90
CA ARG A 94 9.29 -24.87 -13.29
C ARG A 94 10.15 -23.65 -13.61
N PRO A 95 9.70 -22.74 -14.49
CA PRO A 95 10.45 -21.53 -14.85
C PRO A 95 11.05 -20.81 -13.63
N HIS A 96 12.22 -20.17 -13.80
CA HIS A 96 13.07 -19.58 -12.74
C HIS A 96 12.37 -18.73 -11.65
N TYR A 97 11.15 -18.25 -11.91
CA TYR A 97 10.30 -17.50 -10.97
C TYR A 97 9.56 -18.37 -9.93
N HIS A 98 9.41 -19.68 -10.11
CA HIS A 98 8.55 -20.54 -9.29
C HIS A 98 9.02 -20.83 -7.86
N GLY A 99 10.21 -20.35 -7.47
CA GLY A 99 10.65 -20.28 -6.08
C GLY A 99 11.20 -18.90 -5.70
N HIS A 100 11.20 -17.93 -6.63
CA HIS A 100 11.74 -16.59 -6.39
C HIS A 100 11.00 -15.88 -5.27
N ARG A 101 9.66 -15.97 -5.27
CA ARG A 101 8.84 -15.34 -4.23
C ARG A 101 9.13 -15.87 -2.84
N GLU A 102 9.28 -17.19 -2.72
CA GLU A 102 9.58 -17.85 -1.46
C GLU A 102 11.00 -17.52 -1.01
N ARG A 103 12.00 -17.67 -1.89
CA ARG A 103 13.39 -17.28 -1.61
C ARG A 103 13.52 -15.83 -1.16
N LEU A 104 12.79 -14.91 -1.80
CA LEU A 104 12.84 -13.49 -1.46
C LEU A 104 12.17 -13.21 -0.10
N ARG A 105 11.05 -13.88 0.21
CA ARG A 105 10.41 -13.81 1.53
C ARG A 105 11.31 -14.37 2.63
N THR A 106 11.88 -15.55 2.41
CA THR A 106 12.85 -16.17 3.32
C THR A 106 14.02 -15.24 3.55
N ARG A 107 14.59 -14.68 2.48
CA ARG A 107 15.70 -13.72 2.60
C ARG A 107 15.33 -12.46 3.36
N PHE A 108 14.11 -11.92 3.21
CA PHE A 108 13.64 -10.77 3.99
C PHE A 108 13.53 -11.07 5.49
N LEU A 109 13.20 -12.31 5.86
CA LEU A 109 13.07 -12.74 7.26
C LEU A 109 14.43 -13.11 7.87
N GLU A 110 15.31 -13.75 7.10
CA GLU A 110 16.59 -14.28 7.57
C GLU A 110 17.75 -13.28 7.49
N VAL A 111 17.70 -12.36 6.53
CA VAL A 111 18.71 -11.31 6.33
C VAL A 111 18.11 -9.98 6.77
N SER A 112 18.94 -9.10 7.34
CA SER A 112 18.50 -7.73 7.70
C SER A 112 17.84 -7.06 6.48
N PRO A 113 16.66 -6.42 6.63
CA PRO A 113 15.98 -5.70 5.55
C PRO A 113 16.86 -4.67 4.82
N ALA A 114 17.89 -4.14 5.50
CA ALA A 114 18.87 -3.22 4.93
C ALA A 114 19.75 -3.84 3.81
N ALA A 115 19.75 -5.16 3.65
CA ALA A 115 20.52 -5.85 2.62
C ALA A 115 19.75 -6.01 1.29
N LEU A 116 18.47 -5.63 1.24
CA LEU A 116 17.66 -5.71 0.03
C LEU A 116 17.79 -4.45 -0.80
N ALA A 117 17.84 -4.60 -2.12
CA ALA A 117 17.69 -3.46 -3.01
C ALA A 117 16.23 -2.96 -3.00
N ASP A 118 16.03 -1.66 -3.26
CA ASP A 118 14.71 -1.02 -3.28
C ASP A 118 13.68 -1.76 -4.15
N TYR A 119 14.09 -2.20 -5.34
CA TYR A 119 13.20 -2.93 -6.25
C TYR A 119 12.79 -4.30 -5.66
N GLU A 120 13.63 -4.93 -4.83
CA GLU A 120 13.34 -6.22 -4.20
C GLU A 120 12.34 -6.06 -3.05
N LEU A 121 12.42 -4.95 -2.31
CA LEU A 121 11.39 -4.60 -1.33
C LEU A 121 10.05 -4.34 -2.02
N LEU A 122 10.07 -3.61 -3.14
CA LEU A 122 8.85 -3.38 -3.92
C LEU A 122 8.31 -4.69 -4.53
N GLU A 123 9.16 -5.61 -4.97
CA GLU A 123 8.74 -6.95 -5.40
C GLU A 123 7.97 -7.70 -4.29
N LEU A 124 8.45 -7.65 -3.05
CA LEU A 124 7.77 -8.28 -1.90
C LEU A 124 6.37 -7.71 -1.70
N LEU A 125 6.21 -6.39 -1.80
CA LEU A 125 4.92 -5.73 -1.70
C LEU A 125 4.01 -6.15 -2.87
N LEU A 126 4.52 -6.10 -4.10
CA LEU A 126 3.78 -6.51 -5.29
C LEU A 126 3.41 -8.00 -5.25
N PHE A 127 4.01 -8.83 -4.41
CA PHE A 127 3.53 -10.21 -4.26
C PHE A 127 2.12 -10.31 -3.67
N PHE A 128 1.70 -9.31 -2.88
CA PHE A 128 0.37 -9.25 -2.28
C PHE A 128 -0.69 -8.70 -3.23
N SER A 129 -0.29 -7.94 -4.26
CA SER A 129 -1.20 -7.33 -5.21
C SER A 129 -1.18 -7.94 -6.61
N VAL A 130 -0.06 -8.52 -7.05
CA VAL A 130 0.12 -9.07 -8.40
C VAL A 130 0.14 -10.60 -8.39
N HIS A 131 -0.89 -11.20 -8.98
CA HIS A 131 -1.11 -12.64 -8.92
C HIS A 131 -0.25 -13.42 -9.94
N ARG A 132 0.64 -14.28 -9.44
CA ARG A 132 1.36 -15.33 -10.22
C ARG A 132 2.11 -14.86 -11.48
N ARG A 133 2.59 -13.62 -11.47
CA ARG A 133 3.48 -13.08 -12.52
C ARG A 133 4.83 -12.71 -11.97
N ASP A 134 5.78 -12.52 -12.88
CA ASP A 134 7.06 -11.92 -12.53
C ASP A 134 6.84 -10.44 -12.17
N THR A 135 7.10 -10.08 -10.91
CA THR A 135 6.96 -8.71 -10.40
C THR A 135 8.25 -7.92 -10.50
N LYS A 136 9.38 -8.57 -10.81
CA LYS A 136 10.68 -7.89 -10.92
C LYS A 136 10.69 -6.82 -12.02
N PRO A 137 10.20 -7.08 -13.25
CA PRO A 137 10.11 -6.05 -14.28
C PRO A 137 9.18 -4.90 -13.88
N ILE A 138 8.08 -5.23 -13.20
CA ILE A 138 7.11 -4.23 -12.71
C ILE A 138 7.76 -3.33 -11.67
N ALA A 139 8.41 -3.91 -10.66
CA ALA A 139 9.08 -3.17 -9.59
C ALA A 139 10.18 -2.25 -10.14
N LYS A 140 11.00 -2.74 -11.07
CA LYS A 140 12.05 -1.93 -11.70
C LYS A 140 11.49 -0.76 -12.50
N ASP A 141 10.47 -0.99 -13.33
CA ASP A 141 9.85 0.09 -14.10
C ASP A 141 9.14 1.10 -13.19
N MET A 142 8.51 0.67 -12.10
CA MET A 142 7.94 1.58 -11.10
C MET A 142 9.02 2.46 -10.45
N ILE A 143 10.13 1.87 -10.00
CA ILE A 143 11.24 2.62 -9.40
C ILE A 143 11.84 3.62 -10.40
N GLU A 144 12.09 3.19 -11.64
CA GLU A 144 12.65 4.02 -12.69
C GLU A 144 11.71 5.18 -13.06
N ARG A 145 10.43 4.88 -13.27
CA ARG A 145 9.39 5.85 -13.67
C ARG A 145 9.10 6.89 -12.59
N PHE A 146 9.10 6.48 -11.33
CA PHE A 146 8.72 7.36 -10.22
C PHE A 146 9.92 7.88 -9.42
N GLY A 147 11.15 7.45 -9.74
CA GLY A 147 12.37 8.01 -9.16
C GLY A 147 12.73 7.49 -7.77
N GLY A 148 12.30 6.27 -7.42
CA GLY A 148 12.57 5.62 -6.13
C GLY A 148 11.31 5.21 -5.36
N LEU A 149 11.48 4.59 -4.18
CA LEU A 149 10.37 4.09 -3.36
C LEU A 149 9.40 5.19 -2.91
N GLY A 150 9.93 6.35 -2.46
CA GLY A 150 9.09 7.49 -2.08
C GLY A 150 8.22 7.97 -3.23
N GLY A 151 8.80 8.09 -4.43
CA GLY A 151 8.07 8.45 -5.63
C GLY A 151 7.02 7.41 -6.04
N VAL A 152 7.33 6.12 -5.91
CA VAL A 152 6.35 5.04 -6.14
C VAL A 152 5.15 5.18 -5.21
N LEU A 153 5.38 5.39 -3.92
CA LEU A 153 4.32 5.52 -2.92
C LEU A 153 3.50 6.81 -3.10
N ALA A 154 4.14 7.91 -3.50
CA ALA A 154 3.49 9.20 -3.68
C ALA A 154 2.76 9.37 -5.03
N ALA A 155 3.18 8.69 -6.09
CA ALA A 155 2.64 8.83 -7.44
C ALA A 155 1.11 8.68 -7.51
N ASP A 156 0.44 9.46 -8.37
CA ASP A 156 -1.00 9.31 -8.62
C ASP A 156 -1.36 7.82 -8.89
N PRO A 157 -2.33 7.23 -8.15
CA PRO A 157 -2.70 5.83 -8.32
C PRO A 157 -3.09 5.45 -9.74
N GLU A 158 -3.63 6.39 -10.52
CA GLU A 158 -4.01 6.13 -11.90
C GLU A 158 -2.79 5.82 -12.76
N ARG A 159 -1.66 6.49 -12.50
CA ARG A 159 -0.41 6.34 -13.26
C ARG A 159 0.26 4.99 -13.10
N TYR A 160 -0.11 4.18 -12.10
CA TYR A 160 0.38 2.80 -12.02
C TYR A 160 0.00 1.95 -13.25
N ARG A 161 -1.05 2.33 -13.98
CA ARG A 161 -1.40 1.68 -15.26
C ARG A 161 -0.32 1.87 -16.33
N GLU A 162 0.47 2.94 -16.27
CA GLU A 162 1.55 3.21 -17.22
C GLU A 162 2.67 2.17 -17.12
N CYS A 163 2.74 1.47 -15.98
CA CYS A 163 3.83 0.58 -15.67
C CYS A 163 3.71 -0.76 -16.42
N PHE A 164 4.86 -1.33 -16.76
CA PHE A 164 4.97 -2.65 -17.37
C PHE A 164 4.22 -3.66 -16.50
N GLY A 165 3.38 -4.48 -17.13
CA GLY A 165 2.64 -5.46 -16.34
C GLY A 165 1.39 -4.91 -15.62
N LEU A 166 1.22 -3.59 -15.63
CA LEU A 166 0.14 -2.76 -15.03
C LEU A 166 -1.15 -2.71 -15.86
N ASP A 167 -1.00 -2.31 -17.11
CA ASP A 167 -2.13 -1.85 -17.92
C ASP A 167 -3.04 -3.00 -18.38
N PRO A 168 -4.35 -3.01 -18.04
CA PRO A 168 -5.33 -3.92 -18.64
C PRO A 168 -5.56 -3.64 -20.12
N ASP A 169 -5.43 -2.39 -20.57
CA ASP A 169 -5.77 -1.99 -21.94
C ASP A 169 -4.66 -2.32 -22.96
N ARG A 170 -3.51 -2.83 -22.49
CA ARG A 170 -2.47 -3.41 -23.35
C ARG A 170 -2.81 -4.82 -23.85
N LEU A 171 -3.89 -5.42 -23.35
CA LEU A 171 -4.40 -6.71 -23.82
C LEU A 171 -5.66 -6.49 -24.68
N PRO A 172 -5.94 -7.35 -25.67
CA PRO A 172 -7.19 -7.29 -26.43
C PRO A 172 -8.42 -7.34 -25.51
N PRO A 173 -9.53 -6.65 -25.86
CA PRO A 173 -10.75 -6.62 -25.03
C PRO A 173 -11.29 -8.00 -24.66
N GLU A 174 -11.13 -8.99 -25.53
CA GLU A 174 -11.56 -10.37 -25.37
C GLU A 174 -10.59 -11.27 -24.56
N ASP A 175 -9.41 -10.76 -24.19
CA ASP A 175 -8.41 -11.54 -23.44
C ASP A 175 -8.84 -11.69 -21.97
N GLU A 176 -9.11 -12.93 -21.55
CA GLU A 176 -9.52 -13.27 -20.18
C GLU A 176 -8.53 -12.79 -19.11
N ARG A 177 -7.24 -12.56 -19.47
CA ARG A 177 -6.23 -12.04 -18.54
C ARG A 177 -6.44 -10.58 -18.18
N ARG A 178 -7.26 -9.84 -18.93
CA ARG A 178 -7.59 -8.44 -18.67
C ARG A 178 -8.23 -8.25 -17.30
N ALA A 179 -9.17 -9.12 -16.91
CA ALA A 179 -9.81 -9.08 -15.59
C ALA A 179 -8.80 -9.25 -14.44
N VAL A 180 -7.83 -10.16 -14.59
CA VAL A 180 -6.76 -10.36 -13.60
C VAL A 180 -5.86 -9.12 -13.52
N ARG A 181 -5.62 -8.46 -14.66
CA ARG A 181 -4.82 -7.23 -14.73
C ARG A 181 -5.51 -6.05 -14.04
N GLU A 182 -6.82 -5.92 -14.21
CA GLU A 182 -7.65 -4.94 -13.49
C GLU A 182 -7.61 -5.17 -11.98
N ASP A 183 -7.74 -6.44 -11.55
CA ASP A 183 -7.59 -6.82 -10.15
C ASP A 183 -6.20 -6.46 -9.60
N ASP A 184 -5.14 -6.85 -10.31
CA ASP A 184 -3.76 -6.58 -9.91
C ASP A 184 -3.50 -5.06 -9.76
N LEU A 185 -3.98 -4.26 -10.71
CA LEU A 185 -3.86 -2.81 -10.69
C LEU A 185 -4.65 -2.21 -9.50
N ARG A 186 -5.90 -2.65 -9.29
CA ARG A 186 -6.73 -2.21 -8.17
C ARG A 186 -6.06 -2.51 -6.82
N PHE A 187 -5.58 -3.74 -6.61
CA PHE A 187 -4.92 -4.12 -5.36
C PHE A 187 -3.58 -3.37 -5.17
N THR A 188 -2.83 -3.15 -6.25
CA THR A 188 -1.56 -2.41 -6.18
C THR A 188 -1.80 -0.96 -5.76
N ARG A 189 -2.83 -0.31 -6.31
CA ARG A 189 -3.25 1.05 -5.91
C ARG A 189 -3.55 1.13 -4.43
N VAL A 190 -4.41 0.25 -3.92
CA VAL A 190 -4.80 0.25 -2.50
C VAL A 190 -3.62 -0.04 -1.59
N LEU A 191 -2.82 -1.08 -1.90
CA LEU A 191 -1.69 -1.49 -1.07
C LEU A 191 -0.66 -0.37 -0.91
N LEU A 192 -0.19 0.20 -2.03
CA LEU A 192 0.86 1.21 -1.98
C LEU A 192 0.38 2.50 -1.32
N LYS A 193 -0.88 2.90 -1.55
CA LYS A 193 -1.44 4.09 -0.90
C LYS A 193 -1.75 3.90 0.58
N ALA A 194 -2.16 2.70 0.99
CA ALA A 194 -2.29 2.37 2.40
C ALA A 194 -0.93 2.45 3.12
N ILE A 195 0.14 1.93 2.50
CA ILE A 195 1.50 2.01 3.04
C ILE A 195 1.97 3.47 3.14
N TYR A 196 1.75 4.27 2.09
CA TYR A 196 2.12 5.68 2.07
C TYR A 196 1.43 6.48 3.19
N GLU A 197 0.11 6.29 3.34
CA GLU A 197 -0.67 6.93 4.41
C GLU A 197 -0.22 6.47 5.80
N LEU A 198 0.07 5.17 5.97
CA LEU A 198 0.59 4.63 7.23
C LEU A 198 1.92 5.27 7.61
N LEU A 199 2.86 5.37 6.66
CA LEU A 199 4.16 6.00 6.88
C LEU A 199 4.01 7.46 7.33
N GLN A 200 3.14 8.22 6.66
CA GLN A 200 2.86 9.61 7.04
C GLN A 200 2.27 9.73 8.44
N ARG A 201 1.36 8.82 8.84
CA ARG A 201 0.76 8.83 10.17
C ARG A 201 1.78 8.52 11.26
N VAL A 202 2.60 7.49 11.06
CA VAL A 202 3.65 7.10 12.01
C VAL A 202 4.66 8.23 12.21
N LEU A 203 5.09 8.90 11.14
CA LEU A 203 6.00 10.04 11.25
C LEU A 203 5.32 11.24 11.92
N ARG A 204 4.05 11.51 11.62
CA ARG A 204 3.29 12.60 12.24
C ARG A 204 3.07 12.37 13.74
N GLU A 205 2.91 11.13 14.18
CA GLU A 205 2.77 10.79 15.61
C GLU A 205 3.99 11.23 16.42
N GLN A 206 5.20 11.10 15.86
CA GLN A 206 6.44 11.54 16.51
C GLN A 206 6.48 13.05 16.78
N LEU A 207 5.67 13.84 16.05
CA LEU A 207 5.56 15.30 16.20
C LEU A 207 4.49 15.75 17.19
N ARG A 208 3.51 14.89 17.53
CA ARG A 208 2.35 15.29 18.35
C ARG A 208 2.67 15.40 19.84
N GLU A 209 3.67 14.66 20.32
CA GLU A 209 3.97 14.57 21.76
C GLU A 209 5.25 15.32 22.16
N ARG A 210 5.83 16.08 21.22
CA ARG A 210 7.13 16.72 21.40
C ARG A 210 7.15 18.15 20.86
N PRO A 211 7.96 19.05 21.45
CA PRO A 211 8.25 20.33 20.83
C PRO A 211 8.89 20.13 19.46
N VAL A 212 8.28 20.70 18.42
CA VAL A 212 8.71 20.58 17.02
C VAL A 212 10.12 21.13 16.83
N ILE A 213 10.42 22.27 17.47
CA ILE A 213 11.76 22.88 17.41
C ILE A 213 12.83 21.97 18.02
N GLY A 214 12.50 21.26 19.09
CA GLY A 214 13.42 20.30 19.73
C GLY A 214 13.57 18.98 18.94
N SER A 215 12.83 18.82 17.84
CA SER A 215 12.79 17.62 17.01
C SER A 215 12.83 17.96 15.52
N TRP A 216 13.66 18.94 15.15
CA TRP A 216 13.75 19.45 13.78
C TRP A 216 13.98 18.36 12.73
N THR A 217 14.85 17.38 12.99
CA THR A 217 15.07 16.24 12.08
C THR A 217 13.79 15.45 11.85
N ALA A 218 13.04 15.11 12.91
CA ALA A 218 11.77 14.39 12.76
C ALA A 218 10.73 15.20 11.98
N LEU A 219 10.75 16.53 12.13
CA LEU A 219 9.91 17.40 11.31
C LEU A 219 10.30 17.30 9.83
N LEU A 220 11.59 17.41 9.53
CA LEU A 220 12.08 17.34 8.15
C LEU A 220 11.79 15.98 7.51
N ASP A 221 12.01 14.87 8.23
CA ASP A 221 11.71 13.52 7.76
C ASP A 221 10.21 13.37 7.43
N TYR A 222 9.34 13.90 8.30
CA TYR A 222 7.90 13.93 8.06
C TYR A 222 7.54 14.75 6.81
N LEU A 223 8.11 15.96 6.69
CA LEU A 223 7.84 16.86 5.57
C LEU A 223 8.34 16.29 4.24
N GLU A 224 9.49 15.62 4.23
CA GLU A 224 10.02 14.94 3.05
C GLU A 224 9.03 13.88 2.57
N VAL A 225 8.60 12.98 3.45
CA VAL A 225 7.62 11.94 3.08
C VAL A 225 6.29 12.55 2.64
N ALA A 226 5.81 13.58 3.32
CA ALA A 226 4.49 14.15 3.05
C ALA A 226 4.43 15.12 1.87
N MET A 227 5.58 15.56 1.31
CA MET A 227 5.61 16.65 0.33
C MET A 227 6.61 16.49 -0.82
N ALA A 228 7.73 15.78 -0.65
CA ALA A 228 8.84 15.81 -1.61
C ALA A 228 8.48 15.28 -3.01
N TYR A 229 7.48 14.40 -3.08
CA TYR A 229 7.03 13.76 -4.31
C TYR A 229 5.61 14.19 -4.72
N GLU A 230 5.05 15.21 -4.08
CA GLU A 230 3.78 15.78 -4.53
C GLU A 230 3.97 16.44 -5.92
N PRO A 231 3.13 16.10 -6.91
CA PRO A 231 3.31 16.53 -8.30
C PRO A 231 2.94 18.01 -8.51
N THR A 232 2.17 18.55 -7.58
CA THR A 232 1.72 19.93 -7.52
C THR A 232 2.33 20.63 -6.33
N GLU A 233 2.41 21.95 -6.42
CA GLU A 233 2.86 22.77 -5.30
C GLU A 233 1.77 22.78 -4.22
N HIS A 234 2.15 22.34 -3.03
CA HIS A 234 1.33 22.32 -1.83
C HIS A 234 1.94 23.27 -0.82
N PHE A 235 1.14 24.25 -0.39
CA PHE A 235 1.50 25.12 0.72
C PHE A 235 0.79 24.64 1.98
N ARG A 236 1.54 24.42 3.06
CA ARG A 236 1.00 24.02 4.36
C ARG A 236 1.52 24.91 5.47
N ILE A 237 0.76 24.94 6.57
CA ILE A 237 1.12 25.65 7.78
C ILE A 237 1.00 24.69 8.96
N LEU A 238 2.06 24.66 9.77
CA LEU A 238 2.12 23.96 11.04
C LEU A 238 1.85 24.98 12.14
N PHE A 239 0.71 24.86 12.81
CA PHE A 239 0.30 25.72 13.91
C PHE A 239 0.81 25.16 15.23
N LEU A 240 1.45 26.00 16.03
CA LEU A 240 2.17 25.59 17.25
C LEU A 240 1.67 26.35 18.47
N ASP A 241 1.66 25.67 19.61
CA ASP A 241 1.36 26.26 20.91
C ASP A 241 2.58 26.98 21.52
N ARG A 242 2.41 27.52 22.73
CA ARG A 242 3.49 28.25 23.44
C ARG A 242 4.68 27.37 23.83
N LYS A 243 4.51 26.06 23.84
CA LYS A 243 5.56 25.07 24.09
C LYS A 243 6.16 24.55 22.77
N ASN A 244 5.77 25.14 21.63
CA ASN A 244 6.13 24.72 20.28
C ASN A 244 5.70 23.29 19.94
N VAL A 245 4.62 22.80 20.57
CA VAL A 245 3.98 21.52 20.22
C VAL A 245 3.01 21.75 19.05
N LEU A 246 2.95 20.79 18.13
CA LEU A 246 2.06 20.85 16.97
C LEU A 246 0.59 20.78 17.40
N ILE A 247 -0.13 21.89 17.23
CA ILE A 247 -1.59 21.95 17.37
C ILE A 247 -2.23 21.30 16.14
N LYS A 248 -1.79 21.72 14.95
CA LYS A 248 -2.42 21.34 13.69
C LYS A 248 -1.46 21.48 12.51
N ASP A 249 -1.53 20.53 11.58
CA ASP A 249 -0.91 20.59 10.25
C ASP A 249 -2.03 20.73 9.22
N GLU A 250 -2.02 21.81 8.45
CA GLU A 250 -3.04 22.10 7.43
C GLU A 250 -2.42 22.51 6.10
N VAL A 251 -2.89 21.87 5.03
CA VAL A 251 -2.61 22.31 3.65
C VAL A 251 -3.55 23.47 3.34
N GLN A 252 -2.98 24.67 3.14
CA GLN A 252 -3.71 25.91 2.87
C GLN A 252 -4.00 26.10 1.37
N SER A 253 -3.12 25.58 0.51
CA SER A 253 -3.25 25.70 -0.94
C SER A 253 -2.72 24.46 -1.64
N ARG A 254 -3.39 24.08 -2.73
CA ARG A 254 -2.95 23.05 -3.69
C ARG A 254 -3.05 23.65 -5.09
N GLY A 255 -1.92 23.86 -5.76
CA GLY A 255 -1.86 24.63 -7.01
C GLY A 255 -1.29 23.87 -8.21
N THR A 256 -1.82 24.18 -9.39
CA THR A 256 -1.11 24.10 -10.68
C THR A 256 -0.45 25.45 -10.97
N VAL A 257 0.44 25.48 -11.97
CA VAL A 257 1.31 26.56 -12.54
C VAL A 257 1.02 28.04 -12.20
N ASP A 258 -0.22 28.43 -11.92
CA ASP A 258 -0.61 29.76 -11.44
C ASP A 258 -1.00 29.71 -9.95
N HIS A 259 -0.05 30.04 -9.08
CA HIS A 259 -0.17 30.04 -7.62
C HIS A 259 -1.54 30.56 -7.12
N THR A 260 -2.27 29.77 -6.33
CA THR A 260 -3.34 30.34 -5.50
C THR A 260 -2.66 31.16 -4.40
N PRO A 261 -2.84 32.50 -4.34
CA PRO A 261 -2.10 33.34 -3.41
C PRO A 261 -2.44 32.95 -1.96
N LEU A 262 -1.41 32.77 -1.14
CA LEU A 262 -1.61 32.68 0.31
C LEU A 262 -1.92 34.09 0.83
N TYR A 263 -3.16 34.32 1.28
CA TYR A 263 -3.56 35.61 1.81
C TYR A 263 -3.20 35.72 3.31
N PRO A 264 -2.37 36.70 3.72
CA PRO A 264 -1.97 36.86 5.12
C PRO A 264 -3.15 36.94 6.10
N ARG A 265 -4.27 37.57 5.70
CA ARG A 265 -5.48 37.65 6.52
C ARG A 265 -6.05 36.28 6.90
N GLU A 266 -6.00 35.30 6.00
CA GLU A 266 -6.55 33.96 6.26
C GLU A 266 -5.61 33.19 7.18
N VAL A 267 -4.29 33.38 7.01
CA VAL A 267 -3.28 32.81 7.90
C VAL A 267 -3.44 33.36 9.33
N VAL A 268 -3.57 34.68 9.49
CA VAL A 268 -3.77 35.33 10.78
C VAL A 268 -5.07 34.86 11.43
N LYS A 269 -6.18 34.89 10.69
CA LYS A 269 -7.48 34.40 11.16
C LYS A 269 -7.38 32.96 11.65
N ARG A 270 -6.77 32.08 10.85
CA ARG A 270 -6.65 30.66 11.20
C ARG A 270 -5.75 30.42 12.42
N ALA A 271 -4.63 31.15 12.50
CA ALA A 271 -3.72 31.05 13.65
C ALA A 271 -4.42 31.48 14.96
N LEU A 272 -5.22 32.55 14.92
CA LEU A 272 -6.02 33.01 16.05
C LEU A 272 -7.14 32.02 16.42
N GLU A 273 -7.86 31.46 15.45
CA GLU A 273 -8.90 30.44 15.67
C GLU A 273 -8.34 29.20 16.39
N LEU A 274 -7.11 28.80 16.06
CA LEU A 274 -6.43 27.65 16.66
C LEU A 274 -5.70 28.01 17.96
N GLY A 275 -5.67 29.28 18.37
CA GLY A 275 -4.91 29.74 19.54
C GLY A 275 -3.40 29.53 19.41
N ALA A 276 -2.87 29.54 18.17
CA ALA A 276 -1.46 29.34 17.90
C ALA A 276 -0.64 30.53 18.38
N SER A 277 0.50 30.28 19.04
CA SER A 277 1.48 31.33 19.35
C SER A 277 2.62 31.39 18.34
N ALA A 278 2.78 30.36 17.54
CA ALA A 278 3.74 30.34 16.45
C ALA A 278 3.29 29.46 15.29
N ILE A 279 3.91 29.66 14.13
CA ILE A 279 3.72 28.82 12.95
C ILE A 279 5.06 28.45 12.30
N ILE A 280 5.04 27.39 11.50
CA ILE A 280 6.05 27.10 10.47
C ILE A 280 5.32 27.02 9.14
N MET A 281 5.79 27.78 8.16
CA MET A 281 5.30 27.69 6.78
C MET A 281 6.09 26.64 6.02
N VAL A 282 5.45 25.90 5.14
CA VAL A 282 6.14 24.90 4.30
C VAL A 282 5.51 24.84 2.92
N HIS A 283 6.32 24.78 1.87
CA HIS A 283 5.86 24.40 0.53
C HIS A 283 6.84 23.45 -0.15
N ASN A 284 6.38 22.70 -1.15
CA ASN A 284 7.25 21.89 -2.00
C ASN A 284 7.45 22.50 -3.37
N HIS A 285 8.62 22.27 -3.94
CA HIS A 285 8.88 22.53 -5.35
C HIS A 285 8.84 21.20 -6.13
N PRO A 286 7.84 20.97 -7.01
CA PRO A 286 7.77 19.75 -7.82
C PRO A 286 9.00 19.54 -8.72
N SER A 287 9.72 20.62 -9.06
CA SER A 287 11.02 20.60 -9.76
C SER A 287 12.10 19.85 -8.98
N GLY A 288 11.96 19.76 -7.66
CA GLY A 288 12.91 19.15 -6.73
C GLY A 288 14.01 20.10 -6.24
N ASP A 289 14.10 21.32 -6.78
CA ASP A 289 15.01 22.36 -6.30
C ASP A 289 14.33 23.20 -5.21
N PRO A 290 14.77 23.15 -3.94
CA PRO A 290 14.16 23.91 -2.85
C PRO A 290 14.60 25.37 -2.80
N THR A 291 15.33 25.87 -3.81
CA THR A 291 15.72 27.29 -3.84
C THR A 291 14.48 28.17 -3.91
N PRO A 292 14.24 29.07 -2.93
CA PRO A 292 13.03 29.90 -2.92
C PRO A 292 13.04 30.92 -4.05
N SER A 293 11.87 31.14 -4.64
CA SER A 293 11.64 32.20 -5.63
C SER A 293 11.50 33.57 -4.97
N ARG A 294 11.52 34.63 -5.78
CA ARG A 294 11.21 35.99 -5.29
C ARG A 294 9.77 36.11 -4.76
N ALA A 295 8.84 35.36 -5.35
CA ALA A 295 7.45 35.35 -4.91
C ALA A 295 7.33 34.74 -3.51
N ASP A 296 8.07 33.67 -3.23
CA ASP A 296 8.09 33.02 -1.91
C ASP A 296 8.64 33.97 -0.84
N ILE A 297 9.71 34.71 -1.17
CA ILE A 297 10.32 35.71 -0.28
C ILE A 297 9.34 36.83 0.05
N GLU A 298 8.67 37.38 -0.96
CA GLU A 298 7.72 38.48 -0.77
C GLU A 298 6.49 38.02 0.04
N MET A 299 5.91 36.88 -0.31
CA MET A 299 4.79 36.29 0.42
C MET A 299 5.15 36.03 1.88
N THR A 300 6.33 35.46 2.13
CA THR A 300 6.82 35.18 3.50
C THR A 300 6.88 36.44 4.33
N ARG A 301 7.44 37.53 3.79
CA ARG A 301 7.55 38.82 4.48
C ARG A 301 6.19 39.38 4.87
N GLN A 302 5.24 39.36 3.94
CA GLN A 302 3.87 39.85 4.20
C GLN A 302 3.17 39.05 5.30
N VAL A 303 3.34 37.73 5.34
CA VAL A 303 2.78 36.88 6.39
C VAL A 303 3.45 37.13 7.74
N VAL A 304 4.78 37.24 7.77
CA VAL A 304 5.55 37.54 9.00
C VAL A 304 5.10 38.87 9.60
N GLU A 305 5.00 39.93 8.78
CA GLU A 305 4.56 41.26 9.23
C GLU A 305 3.13 41.20 9.80
N ALA A 306 2.21 40.53 9.11
CA ALA A 306 0.82 40.41 9.54
C ALA A 306 0.67 39.64 10.87
N LEU A 307 1.42 38.55 11.05
CA LEU A 307 1.38 37.75 12.28
C LEU A 307 2.07 38.44 13.46
N ALA A 308 3.12 39.22 13.20
CA ALA A 308 3.79 40.02 14.23
C ALA A 308 2.83 41.01 14.90
N ALA A 309 1.92 41.63 14.12
CA ALA A 309 0.92 42.56 14.64
C ALA A 309 -0.04 41.94 15.67
N VAL A 310 -0.20 40.62 15.67
CA VAL A 310 -1.05 39.87 16.63
C VAL A 310 -0.23 39.01 17.59
N GLY A 311 1.10 39.18 17.63
CA GLY A 311 1.99 38.48 18.56
C GLY A 311 2.20 36.99 18.25
N ILE A 312 2.06 36.58 16.98
CA ILE A 312 2.29 35.20 16.55
C ILE A 312 3.64 35.12 15.82
N THR A 313 4.52 34.20 16.25
CA THR A 313 5.87 34.07 15.69
C THR A 313 5.89 33.15 14.47
N VAL A 314 6.59 33.53 13.40
CA VAL A 314 6.94 32.58 12.33
C VAL A 314 8.33 32.03 12.64
N HIS A 315 8.44 30.74 12.97
CA HIS A 315 9.74 30.15 13.32
C HIS A 315 10.63 29.95 12.11
N ASP A 316 10.02 29.47 11.01
CA ASP A 316 10.72 29.27 9.75
C ASP A 316 9.71 29.19 8.59
N HIS A 317 10.27 29.25 7.38
CA HIS A 317 9.63 28.83 6.16
C HIS A 317 10.52 27.79 5.47
N VAL A 318 10.01 26.57 5.33
CA VAL A 318 10.76 25.45 4.76
C VAL A 318 10.30 25.16 3.32
N VAL A 319 11.24 25.10 2.39
CA VAL A 319 10.99 24.63 1.02
C VAL A 319 11.45 23.19 0.90
N VAL A 320 10.56 22.29 0.50
CA VAL A 320 10.81 20.86 0.35
C VAL A 320 11.08 20.52 -1.11
N GLY A 321 12.29 20.05 -1.41
CA GLY A 321 12.65 19.44 -2.69
C GLY A 321 12.68 17.90 -2.59
N ARG A 322 13.16 17.23 -3.63
CA ARG A 322 13.13 15.75 -3.71
C ARG A 322 14.12 15.03 -2.78
N LYS A 323 15.23 15.68 -2.43
CA LYS A 323 16.33 15.11 -1.63
C LYS A 323 16.99 16.13 -0.70
N ARG A 324 16.45 17.35 -0.70
CA ARG A 324 17.02 18.51 -0.01
C ARG A 324 15.92 19.50 0.30
N GLN A 325 16.16 20.30 1.31
CA GLN A 325 15.26 21.27 1.86
C GLN A 325 16.01 22.58 2.05
N ALA A 326 15.31 23.69 1.94
CA ALA A 326 15.82 25.01 2.25
C ALA A 326 15.04 25.60 3.42
N SER A 327 15.74 26.20 4.37
CA SER A 327 15.16 26.92 5.51
C SER A 327 15.40 28.40 5.27
N PHE A 328 14.34 29.20 5.25
CA PHE A 328 14.46 30.65 5.10
C PHE A 328 15.30 31.26 6.22
N ARG A 329 15.12 30.79 7.46
CA ARG A 329 15.94 31.21 8.60
C ARG A 329 17.42 30.89 8.38
N SER A 330 17.75 29.69 7.89
CA SER A 330 19.14 29.29 7.61
C SER A 330 19.77 30.06 6.45
N LEU A 331 18.94 30.50 5.50
CA LEU A 331 19.33 31.33 4.37
C LEU A 331 19.39 32.84 4.71
N GLY A 332 19.01 33.25 5.93
CA GLY A 332 18.96 34.65 6.33
C GLY A 332 17.84 35.46 5.67
N LEU A 333 16.77 34.78 5.24
CA LEU A 333 15.59 35.38 4.61
C LEU A 333 14.45 35.68 5.60
N LEU A 334 14.58 35.24 6.85
CA LEU A 334 13.63 35.41 7.95
C LEU A 334 14.34 35.75 9.26
#